data_AF-A0A925MSU1-F1
#
_entry.id   AF-A0A925MSU1-F1
#
_cell.length_a   1.000
_cell.length_b   1.000
_cell.length_c   1.000
_cell.angle_alpha   90.00
_cell.angle_beta   90.00
_cell.angle_gamma   90.00
#
_symmetry.space_group_name_H-M   'P 1'
#
loop_
_entity.id
_entity.type
_entity.pdbx_description
1 polymer ?
#
loop_
_entity_poly.entity_id
_entity_poly.type
_entity_poly.pdbx_seq_one_letter_code
_entity_poly.pdbx_strand_id
1 'polypeptide(L)'
;MGQLQHHADIMKDVYRTSTAIREALESIDLSNLSAQHKLVLTDVAERALRNAEENDRAVAADSIEDDRWLPDEVQIVAVHLEGKVAVNWQHADEQAMWLATRLNRSPAEIRKKATELGLGASIDYRIARSQTPRVEPE
;
A
#
# COMPACT_ATOMS: atom_id res chain seq x y z
N MET A 1 20.74 -2.23 4.68
CA MET A 1 20.06 -3.25 3.85
C MET A 1 19.25 -4.30 4.64
N GLY A 2 19.16 -4.23 5.99
CA GLY A 2 18.42 -5.24 6.77
C GLY A 2 16.94 -4.93 7.05
N GLN A 3 16.55 -3.65 7.10
CA GLN A 3 15.21 -3.26 7.59
C GLN A 3 14.07 -3.46 6.58
N LEU A 4 14.31 -3.23 5.29
CA LEU A 4 13.28 -3.43 4.24
C LEU A 4 12.98 -4.91 3.98
N GLN A 5 14.00 -5.77 4.07
CA GLN A 5 13.84 -7.22 3.98
C GLN A 5 13.04 -7.73 5.18
N HIS A 6 13.37 -7.24 6.38
CA HIS A 6 12.68 -7.62 7.61
C HIS A 6 11.20 -7.22 7.58
N HIS A 7 10.87 -6.02 7.09
CA HIS A 7 9.49 -5.56 7.01
C HIS A 7 8.65 -6.33 5.97
N ALA A 8 9.25 -6.64 4.81
CA ALA A 8 8.61 -7.48 3.79
C ALA A 8 8.41 -8.93 4.26
N ASP A 9 9.34 -9.47 5.04
CA ASP A 9 9.21 -10.79 5.66
C ASP A 9 8.16 -10.78 6.78
N ILE A 10 8.09 -9.73 7.62
CA ILE A 10 7.04 -9.57 8.63
C ILE A 10 5.65 -9.50 7.98
N MET A 11 5.47 -8.67 6.96
CA MET A 11 4.19 -8.58 6.24
C MET A 11 3.82 -9.93 5.61
N LYS A 12 4.75 -10.61 4.93
CA LYS A 12 4.50 -11.94 4.38
C LYS A 12 4.16 -12.99 5.45
N ASP A 13 4.83 -12.94 6.59
CA ASP A 13 4.57 -13.85 7.70
C ASP A 13 3.21 -13.59 8.33
N VAL A 14 2.78 -12.33 8.46
CA VAL A 14 1.46 -11.99 8.99
C VAL A 14 0.35 -12.38 8.01
N TYR A 15 0.49 -12.08 6.71
CA TYR A 15 -0.47 -12.53 5.67
C TYR A 15 -0.56 -14.06 5.61
N ARG A 16 0.58 -14.78 5.68
CA ARG A 16 0.60 -16.24 5.76
C ARG A 16 -0.07 -16.76 7.03
N THR A 17 0.12 -16.08 8.15
CA THR A 17 -0.49 -16.45 9.43
C THR A 17 -2.01 -16.28 9.40
N SER A 18 -2.52 -15.18 8.85
CA SER A 18 -3.97 -14.94 8.72
C SER A 18 -4.65 -15.97 7.79
N THR A 19 -4.03 -16.28 6.64
CA THR A 19 -4.54 -17.33 5.73
C THR A 19 -4.50 -18.71 6.38
N ALA A 20 -3.41 -19.06 7.07
CA ALA A 20 -3.30 -20.33 7.78
C ALA A 20 -4.32 -20.46 8.93
N ILE A 21 -4.64 -19.36 9.64
CA ILE A 21 -5.66 -19.34 10.69
C ILE A 21 -7.06 -19.57 10.09
N ARG A 22 -7.37 -18.99 8.91
CA ARG A 22 -8.64 -19.21 8.22
C ARG A 22 -8.78 -20.65 7.71
N GLU A 23 -7.72 -21.20 7.13
CA GLU A 23 -7.70 -22.62 6.72
C GLU A 23 -7.84 -23.56 7.92
N ALA A 24 -7.22 -23.24 9.06
CA ALA A 24 -7.37 -24.00 10.30
C ALA A 24 -8.82 -23.94 10.85
N LEU A 25 -9.48 -22.78 10.77
CA LEU A 25 -10.90 -22.62 11.16
C LEU A 25 -11.82 -23.50 10.28
N GLU A 26 -11.61 -23.52 8.97
CA GLU A 26 -12.35 -24.38 8.05
C GLU A 26 -12.09 -25.87 8.33
N SER A 27 -10.85 -26.23 8.68
CA SER A 27 -10.48 -27.60 9.04
C SER A 27 -11.10 -28.07 10.37
N ILE A 28 -11.22 -27.18 11.37
CA ILE A 28 -11.86 -27.48 12.67
C ILE A 28 -13.33 -27.80 12.47
N ASP A 29 -14.02 -27.07 11.59
CA ASP A 29 -15.44 -27.31 11.30
C ASP A 29 -15.66 -28.72 10.71
N LEU A 30 -14.80 -29.12 9.77
CA LEU A 30 -14.81 -30.42 9.11
C LEU A 30 -14.27 -31.58 9.97
N SER A 31 -13.65 -31.30 11.11
CA SER A 31 -13.04 -32.32 11.97
C SER A 31 -14.08 -33.12 12.78
N ASN A 32 -13.77 -34.37 13.15
CA ASN A 32 -14.63 -35.22 13.98
C ASN A 32 -14.44 -34.98 15.50
N LEU A 33 -14.12 -33.74 15.88
CA LEU A 33 -13.92 -33.35 17.28
C LEU A 33 -15.25 -33.23 18.03
N SER A 34 -15.21 -33.45 19.35
CA SER A 34 -16.36 -33.21 20.21
C SER A 34 -16.76 -31.73 20.19
N ALA A 35 -18.05 -31.44 20.34
CA ALA A 35 -18.59 -30.07 20.28
C ALA A 35 -17.87 -29.09 21.23
N GLN A 36 -17.46 -29.58 22.41
CA GLN A 36 -16.71 -28.79 23.40
C GLN A 36 -15.30 -28.42 22.92
N HIS A 37 -14.59 -29.35 22.26
CA HIS A 37 -13.27 -29.07 21.71
C HIS A 37 -13.34 -28.15 20.49
N LYS A 38 -14.37 -28.29 19.64
CA LYS A 38 -14.61 -27.37 18.52
C LYS A 38 -14.82 -25.94 19.02
N LEU A 39 -15.67 -25.73 20.03
CA LEU A 39 -15.94 -24.41 20.60
C LEU A 39 -14.67 -23.73 21.12
N VAL A 40 -13.82 -24.46 21.86
CA VAL A 40 -12.56 -23.91 22.38
C VAL A 40 -11.59 -23.56 21.25
N LEU A 41 -11.47 -24.43 20.24
CA LEU A 41 -10.56 -24.18 19.11
C LEU A 41 -11.04 -23.04 18.21
N THR A 42 -12.34 -22.91 17.98
CA THR A 42 -12.94 -21.79 17.26
C THR A 42 -12.70 -20.47 18.01
N ASP A 43 -12.94 -20.39 19.32
CA ASP A 43 -12.69 -19.18 20.10
C ASP A 43 -11.21 -18.78 20.10
N VAL A 44 -10.29 -19.74 20.21
CA VAL A 44 -8.84 -19.49 20.13
C VAL A 44 -8.44 -19.00 18.74
N ALA A 45 -8.93 -19.63 17.68
CA ALA A 45 -8.58 -19.27 16.31
C ALA A 45 -9.20 -17.92 15.90
N GLU A 46 -10.41 -17.60 16.33
CA GLU A 46 -11.02 -16.28 16.13
C GLU A 46 -10.26 -15.17 16.88
N ARG A 47 -9.80 -15.42 18.11
CA ARG A 47 -8.95 -14.48 18.84
C ARG A 47 -7.61 -14.27 18.15
N ALA A 48 -7.01 -15.35 17.64
CA ALA A 48 -5.77 -15.27 16.86
C ALA A 48 -5.97 -14.45 15.57
N LEU A 49 -7.11 -14.62 14.89
CA LEU A 49 -7.46 -13.84 13.70
C LEU A 49 -7.64 -12.35 14.03
N ARG A 50 -8.39 -12.02 15.08
CA ARG A 50 -8.56 -10.63 15.53
C ARG A 50 -7.22 -9.98 15.89
N ASN A 51 -6.35 -10.69 16.60
CA ASN A 51 -5.02 -10.19 16.94
C ASN A 51 -4.13 -10.00 15.70
N ALA A 52 -4.22 -10.89 14.71
CA ALA A 52 -3.49 -10.74 13.45
C ALA A 52 -4.00 -9.52 12.65
N GLU A 53 -5.32 -9.32 12.59
CA GLU A 53 -5.94 -8.17 11.93
C GLU A 53 -5.68 -6.85 12.67
N GLU A 54 -5.61 -6.87 14.00
CA GLU A 54 -5.18 -5.72 14.81
C GLU A 54 -3.70 -5.42 14.62
N ASN A 55 -2.86 -6.45 14.48
CA ASN A 55 -1.45 -6.27 14.16
C ASN A 55 -1.26 -5.73 12.74
N ASP A 56 -2.07 -6.15 11.76
CA ASP A 56 -2.09 -5.56 10.42
C ASP A 56 -2.44 -4.07 10.46
N ARG A 57 -3.45 -3.69 11.27
CA ARG A 57 -3.81 -2.30 11.48
C ARG A 57 -2.72 -1.52 12.23
N ALA A 58 -2.05 -2.15 13.19
CA ALA A 58 -0.95 -1.55 13.91
C ALA A 58 0.26 -1.31 13.00
N VAL A 59 0.64 -2.27 12.14
CA VAL A 59 1.70 -2.09 11.13
C VAL A 59 1.32 -1.04 10.09
N ALA A 60 0.05 -1.00 9.66
CA ALA A 60 -0.46 0.06 8.78
C ALA A 60 -0.48 1.44 9.46
N ALA A 61 -0.68 1.50 10.79
CA ALA A 61 -0.61 2.73 11.57
C ALA A 61 0.85 3.14 11.90
N ASP A 62 1.76 2.18 12.12
CA ASP A 62 3.19 2.41 12.32
C ASP A 62 3.84 2.93 11.01
N SER A 63 3.26 2.56 9.86
CA SER A 63 3.61 3.12 8.55
C SER A 63 3.24 4.60 8.40
N ILE A 64 2.41 5.15 9.29
CA ILE A 64 2.09 6.60 9.35
C ILE A 64 3.18 7.36 10.13
N GLU A 65 4.02 6.67 10.91
CA GLU A 65 5.08 7.30 11.72
C GLU A 65 6.45 7.41 11.03
N ASP A 66 6.57 7.01 9.76
CA ASP A 66 7.77 7.20 8.90
C ASP A 66 7.54 8.23 7.77
N ASP A 67 6.88 9.36 8.10
CA ASP A 67 6.58 10.49 7.19
C ASP A 67 7.86 11.24 6.71
N ARG A 68 9.05 10.72 7.00
CA ARG A 68 10.33 11.27 6.54
C ARG A 68 10.73 10.66 5.20
N TRP A 69 10.38 11.37 4.13
CA TRP A 69 10.94 11.15 2.81
C TRP A 69 12.47 11.30 2.84
N LEU A 70 13.19 10.26 2.44
CA LEU A 70 14.64 10.31 2.31
C LEU A 70 15.02 11.21 1.11
N PRO A 71 16.14 11.94 1.17
CA PRO A 71 16.60 12.78 0.06
C PRO A 71 16.68 12.04 -1.27
N ASP A 72 17.13 10.78 -1.25
CA ASP A 72 17.24 9.94 -2.45
C ASP A 72 15.86 9.58 -3.05
N GLU A 73 14.85 9.34 -2.21
CA GLU A 73 13.48 9.09 -2.66
C GLU A 73 12.90 10.33 -3.33
N VAL A 74 13.12 11.51 -2.73
CA VAL A 74 12.70 12.80 -3.28
C VAL A 74 13.37 13.05 -4.64
N GLN A 75 14.67 12.77 -4.74
CA GLN A 75 15.41 12.91 -5.99
C GLN A 75 14.87 11.97 -7.07
N ILE A 76 14.53 10.72 -6.73
CA ILE A 76 13.94 9.76 -7.68
C ILE A 76 12.60 10.26 -8.20
N VAL A 77 11.72 10.77 -7.33
CA VAL A 77 10.44 11.36 -7.74
C VAL A 77 10.67 12.57 -8.64
N ALA A 78 11.56 13.48 -8.25
CA ALA A 78 11.87 14.68 -9.02
C ALA A 78 12.37 14.34 -10.43
N VAL A 79 13.43 13.54 -10.54
CA VAL A 79 14.04 13.16 -11.83
C VAL A 79 13.06 12.39 -12.72
N HIS A 80 12.23 11.53 -12.13
CA HIS A 80 11.28 10.76 -12.91
C HIS A 80 10.15 11.61 -13.49
N LEU A 81 9.71 12.65 -12.78
CA LEU A 81 8.55 13.47 -13.15
C LEU A 81 8.92 14.78 -13.84
N GLU A 82 10.15 15.25 -13.68
CA GLU A 82 10.64 16.47 -14.30
C GLU A 82 10.43 16.45 -15.83
N GLY A 83 9.82 17.52 -16.34
CA GLY A 83 9.51 17.68 -17.76
C GLY A 83 8.37 16.81 -18.30
N LYS A 84 7.75 15.95 -17.48
CA LYS A 84 6.58 15.15 -17.89
C LYS A 84 5.27 15.85 -17.57
N VAL A 85 4.29 15.67 -18.44
CA VAL A 85 2.90 16.08 -18.21
C VAL A 85 2.00 14.88 -18.45
N ALA A 86 1.06 14.62 -17.53
CA ALA A 86 0.08 13.57 -17.70
C ALA A 86 -0.82 13.90 -18.90
N VAL A 87 -0.92 12.98 -19.86
CA VAL A 87 -1.69 13.18 -21.10
C VAL A 87 -3.10 12.62 -21.00
N ASN A 88 -3.32 11.69 -20.08
CA ASN A 88 -4.62 11.13 -19.73
C ASN A 88 -4.54 10.52 -18.31
N TRP A 89 -5.69 10.06 -17.81
CA TRP A 89 -5.80 9.45 -16.48
C TRP A 89 -4.97 8.18 -16.29
N GLN A 90 -4.86 7.35 -17.32
CA GLN A 90 -4.08 6.13 -17.28
C GLN A 90 -2.58 6.45 -17.19
N HIS A 91 -2.10 7.41 -17.97
CA HIS A 91 -0.70 7.86 -17.94
C HIS A 91 -0.31 8.38 -16.55
N ALA A 92 -1.19 9.18 -15.93
CA ALA A 92 -1.00 9.65 -14.57
C ALA A 92 -0.90 8.50 -13.54
N ASP A 93 -1.77 7.50 -13.66
CA ASP A 93 -1.77 6.33 -12.78
C ASP A 93 -0.54 5.45 -12.98
N GLU A 94 -0.10 5.25 -14.23
CA GLU A 94 1.12 4.51 -14.56
C GLU A 94 2.37 5.14 -13.95
N GLN A 95 2.53 6.47 -14.02
CA GLN A 95 3.66 7.16 -13.38
C GLN A 95 3.62 6.97 -11.86
N ALA A 96 2.43 7.10 -11.24
CA ALA A 96 2.27 6.94 -9.80
C ALA A 96 2.54 5.49 -9.34
N MET A 97 2.04 4.50 -10.07
CA MET A 97 2.22 3.07 -9.79
C MET A 97 3.68 2.62 -9.98
N TRP A 98 4.37 3.15 -10.99
CA TRP A 98 5.78 2.88 -11.19
C TRP A 98 6.63 3.40 -10.02
N LEU A 99 6.41 4.65 -9.61
CA LEU A 99 7.10 5.25 -8.47
C LEU A 99 6.74 4.56 -7.15
N ALA A 100 5.48 4.21 -6.95
CA ALA A 100 5.01 3.46 -5.78
C ALA A 100 5.75 2.12 -5.65
N THR A 101 5.85 1.37 -6.75
CA THR A 101 6.59 0.10 -6.80
C THR A 101 8.09 0.32 -6.57
N ARG A 102 8.66 1.36 -7.16
CA ARG A 102 10.10 1.66 -7.10
C ARG A 102 10.56 2.11 -5.71
N LEU A 103 9.73 2.87 -5.01
CA LEU A 103 10.03 3.47 -3.71
C LEU A 103 9.39 2.71 -2.54
N ASN A 104 8.66 1.62 -2.84
CA ASN A 104 7.89 0.86 -1.86
C ASN A 104 6.94 1.76 -1.03
N ARG A 105 6.29 2.70 -1.71
CA ARG A 105 5.32 3.64 -1.13
C ARG A 105 3.96 3.48 -1.78
N SER A 106 2.90 3.99 -1.16
CA SER A 106 1.58 4.00 -1.79
C SER A 106 1.50 5.03 -2.93
N PRO A 107 0.70 4.77 -3.98
CA PRO A 107 0.45 5.77 -5.04
C PRO A 107 -0.13 7.09 -4.49
N ALA A 108 -0.84 7.05 -3.36
CA ALA A 108 -1.37 8.23 -2.69
C ALA A 108 -0.26 9.11 -2.09
N GLU A 109 0.76 8.51 -1.47
CA GLU A 109 1.93 9.23 -0.97
C GLU A 109 2.78 9.82 -2.10
N ILE A 110 2.99 9.07 -3.19
CA ILE A 110 3.64 9.61 -4.40
C ILE A 110 2.87 10.83 -4.90
N ARG A 111 1.53 10.75 -4.90
CA ARG A 111 0.65 11.85 -5.33
C ARG A 111 0.79 13.11 -4.49
N LYS A 112 0.73 12.93 -3.18
CA LYS A 112 0.98 13.99 -2.21
C LYS A 112 2.37 14.59 -2.43
N LYS A 113 3.40 13.76 -2.55
CA LYS A 113 4.78 14.23 -2.65
C LYS A 113 5.10 14.97 -3.93
N ALA A 114 4.68 14.47 -5.09
CA ALA A 114 4.90 15.20 -6.33
C ALA A 114 4.15 16.53 -6.35
N THR A 115 2.99 16.61 -5.71
CA THR A 115 2.25 17.88 -5.54
C THR A 115 3.04 18.86 -4.67
N GLU A 116 3.62 18.40 -3.55
CA GLU A 116 4.52 19.21 -2.70
C GLU A 116 5.75 19.72 -3.48
N LEU A 117 6.27 18.92 -4.41
CA LEU A 117 7.42 19.27 -5.26
C LEU A 117 7.04 20.15 -6.47
N GLY A 118 5.76 20.50 -6.65
CA GLY A 118 5.28 21.27 -7.80
C GLY A 118 5.17 20.47 -9.11
N LEU A 119 5.31 19.14 -9.05
CA LEU A 119 5.26 18.20 -10.18
C LEU A 119 3.91 17.49 -10.29
N GLY A 120 2.85 18.07 -9.71
CA GLY A 120 1.51 17.48 -9.71
C GLY A 120 0.94 17.22 -11.11
N ALA A 121 1.28 18.06 -12.09
CA ALA A 121 0.83 17.88 -13.48
C ALA A 121 1.38 16.61 -14.15
N SER A 122 2.46 16.04 -13.65
CA SER A 122 3.06 14.80 -14.18
C SER A 122 2.31 13.54 -13.76
N ILE A 123 1.48 13.63 -12.70
CA ILE A 123 0.86 12.47 -12.04
C ILE A 123 -0.62 12.67 -11.66
N ASP A 124 -1.18 13.85 -11.96
CA ASP A 124 -2.59 14.17 -11.83
C ASP A 124 -3.05 14.86 -13.12
N TYR A 125 -3.90 14.15 -13.87
CA TYR A 125 -4.41 14.64 -15.14
C TYR A 125 -5.37 15.82 -15.00
N ARG A 126 -6.06 15.99 -13.85
CA ARG A 126 -6.86 17.20 -13.60
C ARG A 126 -5.97 18.42 -13.50
N ILE A 127 -4.85 18.30 -12.78
CA ILE A 127 -3.88 19.38 -12.64
C ILE A 127 -3.29 19.71 -14.02
N ALA A 128 -2.86 18.69 -14.78
CA ALA A 128 -2.34 18.86 -16.14
C ALA A 128 -3.34 19.60 -17.04
N ARG A 129 -4.59 19.14 -17.08
CA ARG A 129 -5.66 19.75 -17.90
C ARG A 129 -5.99 21.19 -17.50
N SER A 130 -5.77 21.55 -16.23
CA SER A 130 -6.01 22.90 -15.73
C SER A 130 -4.90 23.88 -16.13
N GLN A 131 -3.73 23.37 -16.49
CA GLN A 131 -2.55 24.15 -16.90
C GLN A 131 -2.39 24.25 -18.42
N THR A 132 -3.02 23.36 -19.18
CA THR A 132 -3.05 23.46 -20.65
C THR A 132 -4.08 24.52 -21.06
N PRO A 133 -3.68 25.67 -21.64
CA PRO A 133 -4.64 26.63 -22.16
C PRO A 133 -5.48 25.96 -23.25
N ARG A 134 -6.80 26.10 -23.12
CA ARG A 134 -7.77 25.66 -24.12
C ARG A 134 -7.55 26.54 -25.35
N VAL A 135 -6.84 26.05 -26.36
CA VAL A 135 -6.79 26.70 -27.66
C VAL A 135 -8.18 26.53 -28.28
N GLU A 136 -8.97 27.60 -28.29
CA GLU A 136 -10.24 27.64 -29.02
C GLU A 136 -9.92 27.60 -30.52
N PRO A 137 -10.52 26.69 -31.31
CA PRO A 137 -10.39 26.75 -32.75
C PRO A 137 -11.21 27.93 -33.27
N GLU A 138 -10.55 28.85 -33.97
CA GLU A 138 -11.20 29.86 -34.83
C GLU A 138 -11.93 29.22 -36.02
#